data_AF-A0A9Q3S0U0-F1
#
_entry.id   AF-A0A9Q3S0U0-F1
#
_cell.length_a   1.000
_cell.length_b   1.000
_cell.length_c   1.000
_cell.angle_alpha   90.00
_cell.angle_beta   90.00
_cell.angle_gamma   90.00
#
_symmetry.space_group_name_H-M   'P 1'
#
loop_
_entity.id
_entity.type
_entity.pdbx_description
1 polymer ?
#
loop_
_entity_poly.entity_id
_entity_poly.type
_entity_poly.pdbx_seq_one_letter_code
_entity_poly.pdbx_strand_id
1 'polypeptide(L)'
;MAHRGTGFFDGRGNYHKTPEDATISDLAGILGKIGEGDSLAPGIAQMLLDRRSEIERLFAEHDVMMAEYQPHGAGKVTPIKARAS
;
A
#
# COMPACT_ATOMS: atom_id res chain seq x y z
N MET A 1 17.26 -24.17 31.31
CA MET A 1 18.10 -24.52 30.14
C MET A 1 17.97 -23.42 29.11
N ALA A 2 19.03 -23.13 28.36
CA ALA A 2 18.96 -22.19 27.24
C ALA A 2 18.57 -22.92 25.95
N HIS A 3 17.78 -22.26 25.10
CA HIS A 3 17.30 -22.74 23.80
C HIS A 3 17.37 -21.62 22.77
N ARG A 4 17.56 -21.99 21.49
CA ARG A 4 17.56 -21.07 20.34
C ARG A 4 16.24 -21.16 19.58
N GLY A 5 15.79 -20.05 18.98
CA GLY A 5 14.58 -19.97 18.18
C GLY A 5 14.75 -19.06 16.96
N THR A 6 13.72 -19.00 16.13
CA THR A 6 13.64 -18.08 14.98
C THR A 6 12.94 -16.80 15.43
N GLY A 7 13.43 -15.65 14.97
CA GLY A 7 12.79 -14.37 15.12
C GLY A 7 12.89 -13.55 13.85
N PHE A 8 12.02 -12.55 13.74
CA PHE A 8 11.88 -11.72 12.56
C PHE A 8 12.21 -10.28 12.94
N PHE A 9 12.84 -9.55 12.04
CA PHE A 9 13.17 -8.15 12.25
C PHE A 9 12.50 -7.33 11.15
N ASP A 10 11.89 -6.23 11.54
CA ASP A 10 11.42 -5.23 10.59
C ASP A 10 12.60 -4.45 9.99
N GLY A 11 12.36 -3.62 8.98
CA GLY A 11 13.37 -2.79 8.31
C GLY A 11 14.07 -1.79 9.23
N ARG A 12 13.54 -1.54 10.44
CA ARG A 12 14.14 -0.68 11.47
C ARG A 12 14.95 -1.46 12.51
N GLY A 13 14.99 -2.79 12.40
CA GLY A 13 15.70 -3.66 13.32
C GLY A 13 14.93 -3.99 14.60
N ASN A 14 13.62 -3.72 14.67
CA ASN A 14 12.81 -4.16 15.81
C ASN A 14 12.51 -5.66 15.69
N TYR A 15 12.62 -6.37 16.81
CA TYR A 15 12.34 -7.80 16.87
C TYR A 15 10.85 -8.10 16.98
N HIS A 16 10.39 -9.08 16.21
CA HIS A 16 9.03 -9.58 16.18
C HIS A 16 8.99 -11.11 16.26
N LYS A 17 7.89 -11.65 16.78
CA LYS A 17 7.72 -13.09 16.99
C LYS A 17 7.26 -13.81 15.72
N THR A 18 6.57 -13.11 14.83
CA THR A 18 6.01 -13.64 13.59
C THR A 18 6.46 -12.77 12.40
N PRO A 19 6.50 -13.34 11.18
CA PRO A 19 6.77 -12.55 9.99
C PRO A 19 5.65 -11.54 9.70
N GLU A 20 4.40 -11.86 10.06
CA GLU A 20 3.26 -10.95 9.92
C GLU A 20 3.46 -9.69 10.76
N ASP A 21 3.82 -9.83 12.05
CA ASP A 21 4.05 -8.69 12.95
C ASP A 21 5.18 -7.78 12.44
N ALA A 22 6.27 -8.38 11.94
CA ALA A 22 7.38 -7.63 11.35
C ALA A 22 6.92 -6.83 10.12
N THR A 23 6.14 -7.48 9.24
CA THR A 23 5.62 -6.84 8.02
C THR A 23 4.63 -5.73 8.34
N ILE A 24 3.74 -5.93 9.31
CA ILE A 24 2.80 -4.90 9.78
C ILE A 24 3.54 -3.71 10.36
N SER A 25 4.61 -3.94 11.14
CA SER A 25 5.45 -2.86 11.67
C SER A 25 6.07 -2.02 10.57
N ASP A 26 6.59 -2.66 9.52
CA ASP A 26 7.15 -1.97 8.35
C ASP A 26 6.09 -1.18 7.59
N LEU A 27 4.94 -1.80 7.29
CA LEU A 27 3.82 -1.15 6.61
C LEU A 27 3.30 0.04 7.42
N ALA A 28 3.14 -0.10 8.75
CA ALA A 28 2.75 1.00 9.62
C ALA A 28 3.80 2.11 9.63
N GLY A 29 5.09 1.76 9.55
CA GLY A 29 6.18 2.72 9.38
C GLY A 29 6.07 3.54 8.09
N ILE A 30 5.71 2.90 6.97
CA ILE A 30 5.49 3.56 5.68
C ILE A 30 4.28 4.50 5.74
N LEU A 31 3.17 4.05 6.36
CA LEU A 31 1.95 4.83 6.51
C LEU A 31 2.14 6.07 7.41
N GLY A 32 3.12 6.04 8.31
CA GLY A 32 3.40 7.12 9.24
C GLY A 32 2.32 7.29 10.29
N LYS A 33 2.26 8.46 10.93
CA LYS A 33 1.22 8.74 11.93
C LYS A 33 -0.07 9.18 11.24
N ILE A 34 -1.09 8.31 11.28
CA ILE A 34 -2.44 8.61 10.81
C ILE A 34 -3.37 8.84 12.01
N GLY A 35 -4.10 9.96 11.99
CA GLY A 35 -5.08 10.35 13.01
C GLY A 35 -4.52 11.18 14.16
N GLU A 36 -5.43 11.77 14.95
CA GLU A 36 -5.12 12.44 16.22
C GLU A 36 -5.12 11.42 17.36
N GLY A 37 -4.08 11.42 18.20
CA GLY A 37 -3.91 10.44 19.29
C GLY A 37 -3.10 9.21 18.92
N ASP A 38 -3.58 8.02 19.31
CA ASP A 38 -2.97 6.74 18.96
C ASP A 38 -3.09 6.50 17.45
N SER A 39 -1.97 6.15 16.81
CA SER A 39 -1.95 6.05 15.37
C SER A 39 -2.79 4.88 14.87
N LEU A 40 -3.61 5.13 13.85
CA LEU A 40 -4.39 4.11 13.15
C LEU A 40 -3.52 3.25 12.20
N ALA A 41 -2.27 3.63 11.97
CA ALA A 41 -1.39 2.98 11.01
C ALA A 41 -1.20 1.46 11.21
N PRO A 42 -1.05 0.91 12.44
CA PRO A 42 -0.95 -0.53 12.63
C PRO A 42 -2.21 -1.29 12.18
N GLY A 43 -3.39 -0.75 12.48
CA GLY A 43 -4.66 -1.35 12.06
C GLY A 43 -4.84 -1.33 10.54
N ILE A 44 -4.47 -0.22 9.90
CA ILE A 44 -4.49 -0.11 8.44
C ILE A 44 -3.47 -1.06 7.81
N ALA A 45 -2.26 -1.15 8.37
CA ALA A 45 -1.22 -2.07 7.90
C ALA A 45 -1.67 -3.54 7.95
N GLN A 46 -2.34 -3.96 9.03
CA GLN A 46 -2.96 -5.29 9.10
C GLN A 46 -3.99 -5.48 7.98
N MET A 47 -4.90 -4.52 7.79
CA MET A 47 -5.91 -4.60 6.72
C MET A 47 -5.30 -4.68 5.32
N LEU A 48 -4.20 -3.96 5.07
CA LEU A 48 -3.46 -4.02 3.80
C LEU A 48 -2.89 -5.42 3.57
N LEU A 49 -2.34 -6.05 4.62
CA LEU A 49 -1.79 -7.40 4.53
C LEU A 49 -2.91 -8.44 4.30
N ASP A 50 -4.03 -8.32 5.00
CA ASP A 50 -5.19 -9.22 4.88
C ASP A 50 -5.84 -9.14 3.49
N ARG A 51 -5.85 -7.95 2.89
CA ARG A 51 -6.47 -7.67 1.58
C ARG A 51 -5.45 -7.59 0.44
N ARG A 52 -4.22 -8.06 0.66
CA ARG A 52 -3.08 -7.89 -0.25
C ARG A 52 -3.42 -8.20 -1.70
N SER A 53 -4.01 -9.37 -1.99
CA SER A 53 -4.30 -9.80 -3.36
C SER A 53 -5.32 -8.90 -4.07
N GLU A 54 -6.33 -8.41 -3.35
CA GLU A 54 -7.35 -7.50 -3.89
C GLU A 54 -6.73 -6.14 -4.22
N ILE A 55 -5.87 -5.63 -3.32
CA ILE A 55 -5.17 -4.36 -3.47
C ILE A 55 -4.15 -4.41 -4.60
N GLU A 56 -3.34 -5.47 -4.69
CA GLU A 56 -2.37 -5.67 -5.77
C GLU A 56 -3.04 -5.72 -7.14
N ARG A 57 -4.22 -6.36 -7.23
CA ARG A 57 -5.01 -6.35 -8.46
C ARG A 57 -5.47 -4.94 -8.83
N LEU A 58 -5.99 -4.17 -7.87
CA LEU A 58 -6.42 -2.79 -8.11
C LEU A 58 -5.25 -1.90 -8.54
N PHE A 59 -4.05 -2.07 -7.96
CA PHE A 59 -2.86 -1.35 -8.41
C PHE A 59 -2.46 -1.71 -9.84
N ALA A 60 -2.50 -3.00 -10.20
CA ALA A 60 -2.23 -3.40 -11.58
C ALA A 60 -3.24 -2.81 -12.57
N GLU A 61 -4.53 -2.83 -12.25
CA GLU A 61 -5.59 -2.21 -13.07
C GLU A 61 -5.39 -0.69 -13.18
N HIS A 62 -5.03 -0.03 -12.08
CA HIS A 62 -4.69 1.39 -12.05
C HIS A 62 -3.47 1.73 -12.93
N ASP A 63 -2.43 0.91 -12.89
CA ASP A 63 -1.23 1.13 -13.71
C ASP A 63 -1.54 1.02 -15.20
N VAL A 64 -2.45 0.12 -15.61
CA VAL A 64 -2.97 0.08 -16.98
C VAL A 64 -3.73 1.37 -17.31
N MET A 65 -4.65 1.80 -16.44
CA MET A 65 -5.41 3.03 -16.65
C MET A 65 -4.48 4.25 -16.79
N MET A 66 -3.41 4.32 -16.01
CA MET A 66 -2.44 5.41 -16.07
C MET A 66 -1.55 5.36 -17.32
N ALA A 67 -1.21 4.16 -17.82
CA ALA A 67 -0.49 4.02 -19.08
C ALA A 67 -1.32 4.51 -20.28
N GLU A 68 -2.63 4.35 -20.23
CA GLU A 68 -3.58 4.84 -21.23
C GLU A 68 -3.96 6.32 -21.01
N TYR A 69 -3.85 6.81 -19.78
CA TYR A 69 -4.15 8.19 -19.42
C TYR A 69 -3.09 9.15 -19.98
N GLN A 70 -3.37 9.76 -21.13
CA GLN A 70 -2.65 10.93 -21.60
C GLN A 70 -3.25 12.19 -20.94
N PRO A 71 -2.56 12.84 -20.00
CA PRO A 71 -3.01 14.14 -19.51
C PRO A 71 -3.00 15.10 -20.68
N HIS A 72 -4.20 15.48 -21.15
CA HIS A 72 -4.32 16.62 -22.04
C HIS A 72 -3.77 17.83 -21.29
N GLY A 73 -2.64 18.36 -21.75
CA GLY A 73 -1.91 19.44 -21.08
C GLY A 73 -2.83 20.58 -20.67
N ALA A 74 -2.42 21.33 -19.64
CA ALA A 74 -3.15 22.43 -18.99
C ALA A 74 -3.54 23.62 -19.92
N GLY A 75 -4.26 23.33 -21.00
CA GLY A 75 -4.66 24.24 -22.06
C GLY A 75 -5.94 23.69 -22.70
N LYS A 76 -7.02 24.46 -22.55
CA LYS A 76 -8.37 24.30 -23.15
C LYS A 76 -8.53 23.08 -24.07
N VAL A 77 -8.82 21.95 -23.46
CA VAL A 77 -9.14 20.72 -24.17
C VAL A 77 -10.56 20.85 -24.72
N THR A 78 -10.71 20.80 -26.05
CA THR A 78 -12.04 20.70 -26.68
C THR A 78 -12.28 19.23 -27.03
N PRO A 79 -13.30 18.57 -26.46
CA PRO A 79 -13.57 17.18 -26.76
C PRO A 79 -14.02 17.02 -28.22
N ILE A 80 -13.40 16.07 -28.92
CA ILE A 80 -13.81 15.70 -30.28
C ILE A 80 -15.10 14.89 -30.17
N LYS A 81 -16.20 15.38 -30.76
CA LYS A 81 -17.47 14.65 -30.83
C LYS A 81 -17.25 13.27 -31.43
N ALA A 82 -17.77 12.24 -30.75
CA ALA A 82 -17.88 10.89 -31.28
C ALA A 82 -18.48 10.94 -32.69
N ARG A 83 -17.78 10.34 -33.67
CA ARG A 83 -18.34 10.17 -35.01
C ARG A 83 -19.54 9.22 -34.90
N ALA A 84 -20.72 9.74 -35.23
CA ALA A 84 -21.86 8.91 -35.54
C ALA A 84 -21.53 8.07 -36.76
N SER A 85 -21.57 6.75 -36.62
CA SER A 85 -21.88 5.76 -37.66
C SER A 85 -22.36 4.49 -36.98
#